data_AF-A0A8C6UHC0-F1
#
_entry.id   AF-A0A8C6UHC0-F1
#
_cell.length_a   1.000
_cell.length_b   1.000
_cell.length_c   1.000
_cell.angle_alpha   90.00
_cell.angle_beta   90.00
_cell.angle_gamma   90.00
#
_symmetry.space_group_name_H-M   'P 1'
#
loop_
_entity.id
_entity.type
_entity.pdbx_description
1 polymer ?
#
loop_
_entity_poly.entity_id
_entity_poly.type
_entity_poly.pdbx_seq_one_letter_code
_entity_poly.pdbx_strand_id
1 'polypeptide(L)' 'MATHHRQNAAGRRKVQVSYVIRDEVEKYNRNGVNALQLDPALNRLFTAGRDSIIRIWSVYQHKVANHKQIINKGT' A
#
# COMPACT_ATOMS: atom_id res chain seq x y z
N MET A 1 -44.83 22.94 34.51
CA MET A 1 -44.24 23.04 33.15
C MET A 1 -42.73 22.98 33.29
N ALA A 2 -42.12 21.79 33.21
CA ALA A 2 -40.68 21.65 33.36
C ALA A 2 -39.98 22.05 32.05
N THR A 3 -39.24 23.15 32.08
CA THR A 3 -38.43 23.65 30.96
C THR A 3 -37.20 22.76 30.78
N HIS A 4 -37.17 21.97 29.71
CA HIS A 4 -35.99 21.20 29.31
C HIS A 4 -34.88 22.14 28.81
N HIS A 5 -33.83 22.31 29.62
CA HIS A 5 -32.59 22.96 29.21
C HIS A 5 -31.82 22.01 28.26
N ARG A 6 -31.98 22.20 26.94
CA ARG A 6 -31.09 21.58 25.96
C ARG A 6 -29.74 22.28 26.05
N GLN A 7 -28.77 21.65 26.70
CA GLN A 7 -27.37 22.06 26.60
C GLN A 7 -26.96 22.04 25.12
N ASN A 8 -26.59 23.21 24.61
CA ASN A 8 -26.00 23.38 23.30
C ASN A 8 -24.68 22.58 23.27
N ALA A 9 -24.65 21.47 22.55
CA ALA A 9 -23.43 20.70 22.26
C ALA A 9 -22.53 21.42 21.24
N ALA A 10 -22.37 22.74 21.41
CA ALA A 10 -21.53 23.60 20.58
C ALA A 10 -20.06 23.29 20.89
N GLY A 11 -19.50 22.29 20.19
CA GLY A 11 -18.09 21.95 20.27
C GLY A 11 -17.73 20.50 19.97
N ARG A 12 -18.69 19.57 20.05
CA ARG A 12 -18.43 18.17 19.67
C ARG A 12 -18.65 18.00 18.17
N ARG A 13 -17.60 17.65 17.43
CA ARG A 13 -17.73 17.22 16.03
C ARG A 13 -18.70 16.05 15.98
N LYS A 14 -19.66 16.13 15.06
CA LYS A 14 -20.60 15.04 14.80
C LYS A 14 -19.80 13.80 14.39
N VAL A 15 -20.14 12.65 14.95
CA VAL A 15 -19.56 11.36 14.55
C VAL A 15 -20.13 10.99 13.19
N GLN A 16 -19.27 10.56 12.28
CA GLN A 16 -19.66 10.03 10.97
C GLN A 16 -19.27 8.56 10.88
N VAL A 17 -20.16 7.75 10.32
CA VAL A 17 -19.89 6.35 10.01
C VAL A 17 -19.41 6.25 8.57
N SER A 18 -18.41 5.41 8.30
CA SER A 18 -17.86 5.19 6.96
C SER A 18 -17.54 3.71 6.76
N TYR A 19 -17.69 3.23 5.53
CA TYR A 19 -17.37 1.86 5.12
C TYR A 19 -16.74 1.87 3.73
N VAL A 20 -16.01 0.81 3.38
CA VAL A 20 -15.40 0.62 2.06
C VAL A 20 -15.91 -0.71 1.49
N ILE A 21 -16.50 -0.67 0.30
CA ILE A 21 -16.89 -1.88 -0.45
C ILE A 21 -15.67 -2.30 -1.27
N ARG A 22 -15.17 -3.52 -1.03
CA ARG A 22 -13.97 -4.07 -1.68
C ARG A 22 -13.89 -5.58 -1.46
N ASP A 23 -13.02 -6.22 -2.22
CA ASP A 23 -12.63 -7.60 -1.94
C ASP A 23 -11.83 -7.66 -0.64
N GLU A 24 -11.82 -8.85 -0.04
CA GLU A 24 -11.06 -9.11 1.19
C GLU A 24 -9.56 -8.81 1.00
N VAL A 25 -9.01 -9.12 -0.18
CA VAL A 25 -7.59 -8.95 -0.51
C VAL A 25 -7.39 -8.09 -1.76
N GLU A 26 -6.90 -6.86 -1.57
CA GLU A 26 -6.52 -5.96 -2.66
C GLU A 26 -5.00 -6.06 -2.92
N LYS A 27 -4.60 -7.12 -3.62
CA LYS A 27 -3.18 -7.48 -3.80
C LYS A 27 -2.35 -6.35 -4.43
N TYR A 28 -2.92 -5.56 -5.33
CA TYR A 28 -2.24 -4.49 -6.05
C TYR A 28 -2.74 -3.11 -5.63
N ASN A 29 -1.94 -2.06 -5.86
CA ASN A 29 -2.34 -0.69 -5.58
C ASN A 29 -3.56 -0.29 -6.41
N ARG A 30 -4.59 0.27 -5.76
CA ARG A 30 -5.84 0.73 -6.40
C ARG A 30 -5.84 2.22 -6.75
N ASN A 31 -4.74 2.91 -6.44
CA ASN A 31 -4.48 4.30 -6.81
C ASN A 31 -2.95 4.50 -6.86
N GLY A 32 -2.49 5.71 -7.16
CA GLY A 32 -1.07 6.05 -7.20
C GLY A 32 -0.33 5.80 -5.88
N VAL A 33 0.99 5.75 -5.94
CA VAL A 33 1.87 5.56 -4.78
C VAL A 33 2.48 6.91 -4.39
N ASN A 34 2.36 7.30 -3.12
CA ASN A 34 2.86 8.59 -2.65
C ASN A 34 4.32 8.52 -2.16
N ALA A 35 4.74 7.36 -1.65
CA ALA A 35 6.08 7.17 -1.10
C ALA A 35 6.55 5.72 -1.25
N LEU A 36 7.88 5.54 -1.25
CA LEU A 36 8.57 4.28 -1.38
C LEU A 36 9.65 4.18 -0.31
N GLN A 37 9.85 2.98 0.25
CA GLN A 37 10.98 2.68 1.12
C GLN A 37 11.55 1.32 0.76
N LEU A 38 12.87 1.25 0.54
CA LEU A 38 13.58 0.01 0.28
C LEU A 38 14.31 -0.43 1.55
N ASP A 39 14.09 -1.69 1.94
CA ASP A 39 14.94 -2.40 2.89
C ASP A 39 15.94 -3.26 2.10
N PRO A 40 17.23 -2.84 2.03
CA PRO A 40 18.25 -3.57 1.28
C PRO A 40 18.70 -4.86 1.99
N ALA A 41 18.52 -4.97 3.32
CA ALA A 41 18.90 -6.17 4.07
C ALA A 41 17.92 -7.32 3.80
N LEU A 42 16.63 -7.01 3.68
CA LEU A 42 15.58 -8.00 3.42
C LEU A 42 15.18 -8.12 1.94
N ASN A 43 15.73 -7.26 1.06
CA ASN A 43 15.29 -7.11 -0.32
C ASN A 43 13.78 -6.91 -0.44
N ARG A 44 13.26 -5.98 0.38
CA ARG A 44 11.82 -5.66 0.44
C ARG A 44 11.56 -4.22 0.07
N LEU A 45 10.60 -3.99 -0.81
CA LEU A 45 10.08 -2.66 -1.13
C LEU A 45 8.75 -2.46 -0.42
N PHE A 46 8.64 -1.36 0.31
CA PHE A 46 7.40 -0.87 0.90
C PHE A 46 6.83 0.23 0.01
N THR A 47 5.56 0.11 -0.35
CA THR A 47 4.83 1.13 -1.13
C THR A 47 3.70 1.71 -0.28
N ALA A 48 3.68 3.04 -0.09
CA ALA A 48 2.59 3.73 0.60
C ALA A 48 1.55 4.25 -0.42
N GLY A 49 0.47 3.48 -0.60
CA GLY A 49 -0.56 3.76 -1.59
C GLY A 49 -1.51 4.90 -1.20
N ARG A 50 -1.95 5.68 -2.20
CA ARG A 50 -3.04 6.67 -2.04
C ARG A 50 -4.39 6.00 -1.76
N ASP A 51 -4.46 4.67 -1.91
CA ASP A 51 -5.59 3.81 -1.56
C ASP A 51 -5.64 3.42 -0.07
N SER A 52 -4.89 4.12 0.80
CA SER A 52 -4.81 3.92 2.26
C SER A 52 -4.15 2.61 2.73
N ILE A 53 -3.42 1.91 1.84
CA ILE A 53 -2.79 0.62 2.14
C ILE A 53 -1.28 0.71 1.92
N ILE A 54 -0.50 0.16 2.86
CA ILE A 54 0.93 -0.09 2.68
C ILE A 54 1.10 -1.53 2.20
N ARG A 55 1.90 -1.75 1.15
CA ARG A 55 2.20 -3.09 0.62
C ARG A 55 3.69 -3.38 0.67
N ILE A 56 4.01 -4.66 0.78
CA ILE A 56 5.38 -5.18 0.83
C ILE A 56 5.62 -6.06 -0.39
N TRP A 57 6.71 -5.80 -1.10
CA TRP A 57 7.12 -6.54 -2.29
C TRP A 57 8.49 -7.14 -2.08
N SER A 58 8.69 -8.37 -2.54
CA SER A 58 10.04 -8.91 -2.74
C SER A 58 10.63 -8.28 -3.99
N VAL A 59 11.87 -7.78 -3.91
CA VAL A 59 12.60 -7.23 -5.06
C VAL A 59 13.76 -8.11 -5.52
N TYR A 60 13.79 -9.38 -5.11
CA TYR A 60 14.75 -10.35 -5.65
C TYR A 60 14.57 -10.45 -7.17
N GLN A 61 15.56 -9.95 -7.91
CA GLN A 61 15.66 -10.23 -9.33
C GLN A 61 16.21 -11.65 -9.47
N HIS A 62 15.39 -12.59 -9.92
CA HIS A 62 15.93 -13.82 -10.49
C HIS A 62 16.75 -13.42 -11.71
N LYS A 63 18.09 -13.36 -11.58
CA LYS A 63 18.98 -13.28 -12.74
C LYS A 63 18.63 -14.47 -13.61
N VAL A 64 17.92 -14.23 -14.71
CA VAL A 64 17.70 -15.24 -15.74
C VAL A 64 19.07 -15.46 -16.38
N ALA A 65 19.84 -16.39 -15.83
CA ALA A 65 21.13 -16.80 -16.37
C ALA A 65 20.92 -17.58 -17.67
N ASN A 66 20.49 -16.89 -18.73
CA ASN A 66 20.27 -17.49 -20.05
C ASN A 66 20.77 -16.57 -21.18
N HIS A 67 21.92 -15.90 -20.98
CA HIS A 67 22.77 -15.65 -22.15
C HIS A 67 23.84 -16.74 -22.19
N LYS A 68 23.46 -17.89 -22.72
CA LYS A 68 24.38 -18.99 -23.00
C LYS A 68 25.49 -18.49 -23.93
N GLN A 69 26.70 -18.66 -23.42
CA GLN A 69 27.96 -18.80 -24.12
C GLN A 69 27.78 -19.67 -25.37
N ILE A 70 27.73 -19.07 -26.56
CA ILE A 70 27.93 -19.80 -27.81
C ILE A 70 29.38 -19.56 -28.22
N ILE A 71 30.19 -20.54 -27.83
CA ILE A 71 31.43 -20.98 -28.45
C ILE A 71 31.61 -20.54 -29.92
N ASN A 72 32.74 -19.91 -30.22
CA ASN A 72 33.48 -20.17 -31.45
C ASN A 72 34.97 -20.25 -31.09
N LYS A 73 35.41 -21.47 -30.78
CA LYS A 73 36.80 -21.88 -31.00
C LYS A 73 36.87 -22.29 -32.47
N GLY A 74 37.67 -21.59 -33.26
CA GLY A 74 37.99 -21.95 -34.62
C GLY A 74 39.19 -21.11 -35.06
N THR A 75 40.36 -21.76 -35.07
CA THR A 75 41.44 -21.50 -36.01
C THR A 75 40.92 -21.41 -37.44
#